data_AF-A0A8T7IC41-F1
#
_entry.id   AF-A0A8T7IC41-F1
#
_cell.length_a   1.000
_cell.length_b   1.000
_cell.length_c   1.000
_cell.angle_alpha   90.00
_cell.angle_beta   90.00
_cell.angle_gamma   90.00
#
_symmetry.space_group_name_H-M   'P 1'
#
loop_
_entity.id
_entity.type
_entity.pdbx_description
1 polymer ?
#
loop_
_entity_poly.entity_id
_entity_poly.type
_entity_poly.pdbx_seq_one_letter_code
_entity_poly.pdbx_strand_id
1 'polypeptide(L)'
;MKLGFNDGLYEVLSQIRQYANHIGAHDKYHATLSYALYRLLLERLEENYGEIKETGQDLDIALKEQLSNLNKSHVLEHYTEFTLDSEAAKQSIILPDRRPFDSDSKYEPEPYRLEKGSQPVLISMPHNGTLIPSAVLNTMTDAGKGVADTDWYLRILYDFMREEGCYFITPKYSRYVIDLNRPADGAVLYPGANNTELCPTSTFAFERIYQDSGSPTEESINSRIDAIWRPYHQAIAETLDEIKQIYGGAVLLEAHSIASQVPRFFDGTLPDFNFGTNEGKSCSNSLAKLIEEFETDGYSKVENGRFKGGYITRHYGRPDENISTVQLELSQRCYMDENSLSFNSEKANAVTPVLRNLIVQLKEFVNLNV
;
A
#
# COMPACT_ATOMS: atom_id res chain seq x y z
N MET A 1 -15.19 5.11 21.88
CA MET A 1 -16.65 4.90 21.75
C MET A 1 -16.81 3.68 20.86
N LYS A 2 -17.35 2.56 21.37
CA LYS A 2 -17.66 1.40 20.52
C LYS A 2 -18.57 1.91 19.40
N LEU A 3 -18.12 1.86 18.15
CA LEU A 3 -19.04 1.97 17.02
C LEU A 3 -20.01 0.81 17.20
N GLY A 4 -21.20 1.11 17.71
CA GLY A 4 -22.29 0.15 17.74
C GLY A 4 -22.52 -0.27 16.29
N PHE A 5 -22.25 -1.54 16.00
CA PHE A 5 -22.58 -2.16 14.73
C PHE A 5 -24.10 -2.17 14.60
N ASN A 6 -24.68 -1.09 14.08
CA ASN A 6 -26.11 -0.97 13.84
C ASN A 6 -26.52 -1.72 12.56
N ASP A 7 -27.82 -2.04 12.47
CA ASP A 7 -28.48 -2.87 11.45
C ASP A 7 -28.17 -2.49 9.98
N GLY A 8 -27.78 -1.24 9.70
CA GLY A 8 -27.50 -0.75 8.34
C GLY A 8 -26.31 -1.43 7.63
N LEU A 9 -25.23 -1.78 8.34
CA LEU A 9 -24.10 -2.50 7.71
C LEU A 9 -24.50 -3.94 7.32
N TYR A 10 -25.38 -4.55 8.12
CA TYR A 10 -25.94 -5.87 7.84
C TYR A 10 -26.89 -5.83 6.64
N GLU A 11 -27.64 -4.73 6.49
CA GLU A 11 -28.54 -4.49 5.36
C GLU A 11 -27.76 -4.25 4.05
N VAL A 12 -26.64 -3.52 4.09
CA VAL A 12 -25.72 -3.36 2.94
C VAL A 12 -25.09 -4.69 2.53
N LEU A 13 -24.59 -5.46 3.50
CA LEU A 13 -24.03 -6.80 3.24
C LEU A 13 -25.09 -7.78 2.71
N SER A 14 -26.34 -7.66 3.18
CA SER A 14 -27.48 -8.44 2.69
C SER A 14 -27.84 -8.06 1.25
N GLN A 15 -27.83 -6.77 0.91
CA GLN A 15 -28.11 -6.29 -0.46
C GLN A 15 -26.97 -6.63 -1.43
N ILE A 16 -25.71 -6.56 -1.00
CA ILE A 16 -24.56 -7.04 -1.79
C ILE A 16 -24.71 -8.53 -2.11
N ARG A 17 -25.19 -9.34 -1.15
CA ARG A 17 -25.51 -10.76 -1.40
C ARG A 17 -26.68 -10.94 -2.36
N GLN A 18 -27.76 -10.17 -2.22
CA GLN A 18 -28.89 -10.21 -3.15
C GLN A 18 -28.48 -9.81 -4.58
N TYR A 19 -27.61 -8.83 -4.71
CA TYR A 19 -27.04 -8.40 -5.98
C TYR A 19 -26.11 -9.46 -6.59
N ALA A 20 -25.22 -10.06 -5.78
CA ALA A 20 -24.42 -11.21 -6.19
C ALA A 20 -25.31 -12.34 -6.70
N ASN A 21 -26.47 -12.58 -6.08
CA ASN A 21 -27.44 -13.54 -6.57
C ASN A 21 -28.06 -13.14 -7.92
N HIS A 22 -28.42 -11.87 -8.09
CA HIS A 22 -29.02 -11.33 -9.31
C HIS A 22 -28.10 -11.48 -10.55
N ILE A 23 -26.78 -11.30 -10.37
CA ILE A 23 -25.81 -11.43 -11.47
C ILE A 23 -25.25 -12.86 -11.63
N GLY A 24 -25.82 -13.85 -10.94
CA GLY A 24 -25.40 -15.26 -11.01
C GLY A 24 -24.12 -15.59 -10.22
N ALA A 25 -23.66 -14.68 -9.36
CA ALA A 25 -22.48 -14.80 -8.51
C ALA A 25 -22.77 -15.37 -7.09
N HIS A 26 -23.98 -15.90 -6.87
CA HIS A 26 -24.49 -16.36 -5.56
C HIS A 26 -23.61 -17.38 -4.83
N ASP A 27 -22.95 -18.27 -5.56
CA ASP A 27 -22.22 -19.39 -4.98
C ASP A 27 -20.74 -19.09 -4.70
N LYS A 28 -20.23 -17.90 -5.05
CA LYS A 28 -18.78 -17.74 -5.29
C LYS A 28 -18.04 -16.47 -4.86
N TYR A 29 -18.61 -15.29 -4.58
CA TYR A 29 -17.75 -14.08 -4.48
C TYR A 29 -18.13 -13.08 -3.38
N HIS A 30 -17.81 -13.36 -2.11
CA HIS A 30 -18.24 -12.49 -1.01
C HIS A 30 -17.22 -11.45 -0.54
N ALA A 31 -15.95 -11.54 -0.92
CA ALA A 31 -14.93 -10.59 -0.44
C ALA A 31 -14.50 -9.62 -1.55
N THR A 32 -14.06 -10.15 -2.69
CA THR A 32 -13.64 -9.37 -3.87
C THR A 32 -14.80 -8.59 -4.49
N LEU A 33 -15.93 -9.24 -4.77
CA LEU A 33 -17.11 -8.57 -5.31
C LEU A 33 -17.69 -7.56 -4.30
N SER A 34 -17.65 -7.87 -3.00
CA SER A 34 -18.11 -6.93 -1.96
C SER A 34 -17.19 -5.73 -1.83
N TYR A 35 -15.87 -5.89 -1.97
CA TYR A 35 -14.93 -4.77 -2.01
C TYR A 35 -15.14 -3.94 -3.28
N ALA A 36 -15.25 -4.58 -4.44
CA ALA A 36 -15.52 -3.90 -5.71
C ALA A 36 -16.84 -3.12 -5.68
N LEU A 37 -17.91 -3.75 -5.22
CA LEU A 37 -19.22 -3.11 -5.07
C LEU A 37 -19.21 -2.04 -3.99
N TYR A 38 -18.51 -2.23 -2.88
CA TYR A 38 -18.35 -1.21 -1.84
C TYR A 38 -17.63 0.04 -2.38
N ARG A 39 -16.56 -0.14 -3.17
CA ARG A 39 -15.84 0.98 -3.80
C ARG A 39 -16.68 1.72 -4.83
N LEU A 40 -17.32 0.98 -5.74
CA LEU A 40 -18.25 1.55 -6.73
C LEU A 40 -19.45 2.25 -6.08
N LEU A 41 -19.90 1.76 -4.93
CA LEU A 41 -21.01 2.34 -4.18
C LEU A 41 -20.59 3.62 -3.45
N LEU A 42 -19.39 3.65 -2.87
CA LEU A 42 -18.84 4.85 -2.26
C LEU A 42 -18.64 5.96 -3.30
N GLU A 43 -18.06 5.65 -4.46
CA GLU A 43 -17.87 6.60 -5.56
C GLU A 43 -19.20 7.24 -5.97
N ARG A 44 -20.23 6.42 -6.20
CA ARG A 44 -21.56 6.92 -6.59
C ARG A 44 -22.30 7.69 -5.50
N LEU A 45 -22.10 7.35 -4.24
CA LEU A 45 -22.70 8.10 -3.14
C LEU A 45 -22.04 9.47 -2.98
N GLU A 46 -20.73 9.55 -3.17
CA GLU A 46 -19.98 10.81 -3.16
C GLU A 46 -20.36 11.71 -4.35
N GLU A 47 -20.52 11.15 -5.55
CA GLU A 47 -20.96 11.88 -6.76
C GLU A 47 -22.35 12.52 -6.59
N ASN A 48 -23.30 11.81 -5.97
CA ASN A 48 -24.69 12.24 -5.89
C ASN A 48 -25.02 13.08 -4.65
N TYR A 49 -24.25 12.96 -3.57
CA TYR A 49 -24.59 13.57 -2.27
C TYR A 49 -23.45 14.38 -1.63
N GLY A 50 -22.24 14.40 -2.19
CA GLY A 50 -21.07 15.09 -1.62
C GLY A 50 -20.48 14.39 -0.39
N GLU A 51 -19.78 15.14 0.49
CA GLU A 51 -19.23 14.60 1.75
C GLU A 51 -20.38 14.17 2.67
N ILE A 52 -20.55 12.86 2.87
CA ILE A 52 -21.69 12.27 3.60
C ILE A 52 -21.63 12.68 5.08
N LYS A 53 -22.23 13.82 5.40
CA LYS A 53 -22.53 14.27 6.75
C LYS A 53 -24.01 14.04 7.02
N GLU A 54 -24.36 12.86 7.51
CA GLU A 54 -25.38 12.64 8.57
C GLU A 54 -25.88 11.18 8.63
N THR A 55 -26.36 10.82 9.81
CA THR A 55 -26.77 9.50 10.30
C THR A 55 -28.20 9.13 9.91
N GLY A 56 -28.47 7.89 9.45
CA GLY A 56 -29.81 7.31 9.37
C GLY A 56 -30.38 7.05 7.95
N GLN A 57 -31.71 6.83 7.87
CA GLN A 57 -32.53 6.32 6.74
C GLN A 57 -32.21 6.87 5.34
N ASP A 58 -31.71 8.10 5.23
CA ASP A 58 -31.35 8.73 3.95
C ASP A 58 -30.15 8.03 3.29
N LEU A 59 -29.18 7.56 4.09
CA LEU A 59 -28.06 6.77 3.60
C LEU A 59 -28.56 5.42 3.07
N ASP A 60 -29.54 4.78 3.72
CA ASP A 60 -30.10 3.50 3.25
C ASP A 60 -30.89 3.66 1.95
N ILE A 61 -31.60 4.76 1.75
CA ILE A 61 -32.32 5.06 0.50
C ILE A 61 -31.32 5.33 -0.62
N ALA A 62 -30.29 6.15 -0.36
CA ALA A 62 -29.22 6.43 -1.32
C ALA A 62 -28.44 5.16 -1.70
N LEU A 63 -28.07 4.33 -0.71
CA LEU A 63 -27.44 3.02 -0.92
C LEU A 63 -28.31 2.11 -1.81
N LYS A 64 -29.62 2.04 -1.53
CA LYS A 64 -30.58 1.23 -2.31
C LYS A 64 -30.68 1.70 -3.76
N GLU A 65 -30.76 3.01 -3.98
CA GLU A 65 -30.83 3.59 -5.31
C GLU A 65 -29.53 3.32 -6.10
N GLN A 66 -28.37 3.53 -5.49
CA GLN A 66 -27.08 3.33 -6.16
C GLN A 66 -26.77 1.85 -6.42
N LEU A 67 -27.06 0.95 -5.49
CA LEU A 67 -26.94 -0.50 -5.70
C LEU A 67 -27.84 -0.99 -6.84
N SER A 68 -29.05 -0.42 -6.97
CA SER A 68 -29.99 -0.78 -8.05
C SER A 68 -29.49 -0.40 -9.44
N ASN A 69 -28.59 0.59 -9.52
CA ASN A 69 -28.00 1.10 -10.75
C ASN A 69 -26.65 0.44 -11.11
N LEU A 70 -26.08 -0.41 -10.23
CA LEU A 70 -24.84 -1.13 -10.53
C LEU A 70 -25.13 -2.36 -11.40
N ASN A 71 -24.24 -2.70 -12.33
CA ASN A 71 -24.39 -3.85 -13.24
C ASN A 71 -23.03 -4.57 -13.41
N LYS A 72 -23.06 -5.78 -13.97
CA LYS A 72 -21.86 -6.60 -14.17
C LYS A 72 -20.77 -5.86 -14.97
N SER A 73 -21.15 -5.01 -15.94
CA SER A 73 -20.17 -4.28 -16.74
C SER A 73 -19.32 -3.31 -15.93
N HIS A 74 -19.88 -2.61 -14.93
CA HIS A 74 -19.08 -1.71 -14.07
C HIS A 74 -18.03 -2.47 -13.25
N VAL A 75 -18.33 -3.69 -12.78
CA VAL A 75 -17.33 -4.53 -12.08
C VAL A 75 -16.25 -5.01 -13.06
N LEU A 76 -16.63 -5.35 -14.29
CA LEU A 76 -15.73 -5.87 -15.33
C LEU A 76 -14.80 -4.82 -15.96
N GLU A 77 -15.04 -3.53 -15.67
CA GLU A 77 -14.12 -2.44 -15.99
C GLU A 77 -12.85 -2.51 -15.13
N HIS A 78 -12.99 -2.94 -13.87
CA HIS A 78 -11.92 -3.02 -12.89
C HIS A 78 -11.35 -4.44 -12.73
N TYR A 79 -12.17 -5.47 -13.00
CA TYR A 79 -11.78 -6.87 -12.84
C TYR A 79 -11.94 -7.69 -14.12
N THR A 80 -11.00 -8.58 -14.45
CA THR A 80 -11.21 -9.61 -15.48
C THR A 80 -12.20 -10.67 -14.99
N GLU A 81 -12.91 -11.31 -15.91
CA GLU A 81 -13.69 -12.50 -15.57
C GLU A 81 -12.80 -13.62 -15.03
N PHE A 82 -11.54 -13.71 -15.48
CA PHE A 82 -10.57 -14.66 -14.96
C PHE A 82 -10.26 -14.43 -13.46
N THR A 83 -10.01 -13.17 -13.07
CA THR A 83 -9.74 -12.80 -11.67
C THR A 83 -10.98 -12.96 -10.82
N LEU A 84 -12.14 -12.52 -11.32
CA LEU A 84 -13.40 -12.78 -10.66
C LEU A 84 -13.61 -14.29 -10.50
N ASP A 85 -13.30 -15.13 -11.49
CA ASP A 85 -13.56 -16.58 -11.44
C ASP A 85 -12.54 -17.42 -10.67
N SER A 86 -11.44 -16.80 -10.23
CA SER A 86 -10.36 -17.47 -9.51
C SER A 86 -10.81 -18.02 -8.16
N GLU A 87 -10.23 -19.17 -7.72
CA GLU A 87 -10.47 -19.70 -6.36
C GLU A 87 -10.07 -18.71 -5.27
N ALA A 88 -9.07 -17.87 -5.53
CA ALA A 88 -8.62 -16.82 -4.61
C ALA A 88 -9.69 -15.73 -4.42
N ALA A 89 -10.45 -15.37 -5.46
CA ALA A 89 -11.55 -14.39 -5.36
C ALA A 89 -12.73 -14.92 -4.54
N LYS A 90 -12.83 -16.25 -4.40
CA LYS A 90 -13.82 -16.94 -3.57
C LYS A 90 -13.42 -16.97 -2.09
N GLN A 91 -12.13 -16.86 -1.81
CA GLN A 91 -11.56 -17.06 -0.47
C GLN A 91 -11.08 -15.75 0.18
N SER A 92 -10.79 -14.71 -0.62
CA SER A 92 -10.18 -13.46 -0.14
C SER A 92 -10.57 -12.26 -1.02
N ILE A 93 -10.27 -11.04 -0.56
CA ILE A 93 -10.35 -9.82 -1.37
C ILE A 93 -9.16 -9.80 -2.33
N ILE A 94 -9.43 -9.83 -3.63
CA ILE A 94 -8.45 -9.58 -4.69
C ILE A 94 -8.63 -8.14 -5.17
N LEU A 95 -7.53 -7.46 -5.46
CA LEU A 95 -7.53 -6.11 -5.99
C LEU A 95 -7.82 -6.10 -7.51
N PRO A 96 -8.26 -4.97 -8.08
CA PRO A 96 -8.51 -4.85 -9.51
C PRO A 96 -7.30 -5.25 -10.35
N ASP A 97 -7.52 -6.05 -11.39
CA ASP A 97 -6.49 -6.50 -12.34
C ASP A 97 -6.65 -5.88 -13.75
N ARG A 98 -7.67 -5.03 -13.95
CA ARG A 98 -7.84 -4.26 -15.19
C ARG A 98 -7.63 -2.78 -15.01
N ARG A 99 -8.22 -2.16 -13.97
CA ARG A 99 -8.21 -0.71 -13.76
C ARG A 99 -8.35 -0.34 -12.28
N PRO A 100 -7.57 0.63 -11.75
CA PRO A 100 -7.79 1.20 -10.44
C PRO A 100 -9.11 1.99 -10.39
N PHE A 101 -9.64 2.12 -9.19
CA PHE A 101 -10.83 2.90 -8.89
C PHE A 101 -10.54 4.40 -9.10
N ASP A 102 -11.30 5.05 -9.98
CA ASP A 102 -11.23 6.49 -10.23
C ASP A 102 -12.02 7.21 -9.14
N SER A 103 -11.43 8.23 -8.52
CA SER A 103 -12.15 9.08 -7.57
C SER A 103 -12.39 10.45 -8.23
N ASP A 104 -13.66 10.80 -8.48
CA ASP A 104 -14.12 12.09 -9.02
C ASP A 104 -13.71 13.32 -8.16
N SER A 105 -13.06 13.10 -7.01
CA SER A 105 -12.56 14.15 -6.11
C SER A 105 -11.16 14.65 -6.47
N LYS A 106 -10.94 15.96 -6.25
CA LYS A 106 -9.59 16.56 -6.25
C LYS A 106 -8.90 16.24 -4.93
N TYR A 107 -8.25 15.09 -4.88
CA TYR A 107 -7.55 14.54 -3.71
C TYR A 107 -8.45 14.38 -2.47
N GLU A 108 -8.37 13.24 -1.80
CA GLU A 108 -9.08 13.01 -0.55
C GLU A 108 -8.45 13.88 0.56
N PRO A 109 -9.24 14.31 1.56
CA PRO A 109 -8.74 15.15 2.65
C PRO A 109 -7.54 14.53 3.39
N GLU A 110 -7.56 13.21 3.54
CA GLU A 110 -6.44 12.44 4.08
C GLU A 110 -5.90 11.50 2.99
N PRO A 111 -4.68 11.72 2.46
CA PRO A 111 -4.14 10.94 1.33
C PRO A 111 -3.62 9.56 1.77
N TYR A 112 -3.82 9.20 3.03
CA TYR A 112 -3.33 7.98 3.67
C TYR A 112 -4.33 7.44 4.70
N ARG A 113 -4.03 6.24 5.20
CA ARG A 113 -4.63 5.65 6.40
C ARG A 113 -3.51 5.40 7.40
N LEU A 114 -3.63 6.02 8.57
CA LEU A 114 -2.79 5.75 9.73
C LEU A 114 -3.61 4.97 10.76
N GLU A 115 -3.02 3.92 11.30
CA GLU A 115 -3.56 3.21 12.44
C GLU A 115 -2.55 3.23 13.59
N LYS A 116 -3.04 3.63 14.77
CA LYS A 116 -2.22 3.69 15.96
C LYS A 116 -2.06 2.31 16.58
N GLY A 117 -0.88 2.06 17.14
CA GLY A 117 -0.53 0.85 17.84
C GLY A 117 -0.33 1.04 19.35
N SER A 118 0.28 0.05 19.96
CA SER A 118 0.67 -0.03 21.38
C SER A 118 2.08 -0.60 21.57
N GLN A 119 2.88 -0.59 20.51
CA GLN A 119 4.26 -1.11 20.48
C GLN A 119 5.18 -0.10 19.78
N PRO A 120 6.50 -0.12 20.06
CA PRO A 120 7.44 0.90 19.60
C PRO A 120 7.87 0.77 18.12
N VAL A 121 7.00 0.21 17.28
CA VAL A 121 7.25 -0.04 15.86
C VAL A 121 6.20 0.63 15.01
N LEU A 122 6.65 1.46 14.07
CA LEU A 122 5.84 2.02 12.98
C LEU A 122 6.18 1.31 11.67
N ILE A 123 5.17 0.75 11.01
CA ILE A 123 5.33 0.14 9.69
C ILE A 123 4.79 1.10 8.62
N SER A 124 5.66 1.57 7.73
CA SER A 124 5.29 2.38 6.56
C SER A 124 5.29 1.50 5.31
N MET A 125 4.19 1.48 4.55
CA MET A 125 4.11 0.80 3.25
C MET A 125 3.75 1.83 2.17
N PRO A 126 4.72 2.60 1.66
CA PRO A 126 4.44 3.82 0.91
C PRO A 126 4.02 3.58 -0.56
N HIS A 127 4.00 2.33 -1.04
CA HIS A 127 3.75 1.99 -2.45
C HIS A 127 2.57 1.03 -2.70
N ASN A 128 1.73 0.76 -1.69
CA ASN A 128 0.57 -0.14 -1.85
C ASN A 128 -0.77 0.59 -2.10
N GLY A 129 -0.73 1.89 -2.34
CA GLY A 129 -1.88 2.70 -2.77
C GLY A 129 -2.13 2.52 -4.26
N THR A 130 -3.38 2.61 -4.69
CA THR A 130 -3.78 2.37 -6.09
C THR A 130 -4.66 3.46 -6.67
N LEU A 131 -5.14 4.41 -5.86
CA LEU A 131 -6.03 5.46 -6.36
C LEU A 131 -5.27 6.42 -7.27
N ILE A 132 -5.98 6.89 -8.29
CA ILE A 132 -5.51 7.90 -9.22
C ILE A 132 -6.62 8.95 -9.30
N PRO A 133 -6.37 10.22 -8.94
CA PRO A 133 -7.38 11.26 -9.10
C PRO A 133 -7.74 11.42 -10.57
N SER A 134 -9.00 11.68 -10.91
CA SER A 134 -9.47 11.75 -12.31
C SER A 134 -8.70 12.77 -13.15
N ALA A 135 -8.31 13.90 -12.53
CA ALA A 135 -7.48 14.92 -13.17
C ALA A 135 -6.13 14.38 -13.65
N VAL A 136 -5.58 13.38 -12.96
CA VAL A 136 -4.35 12.67 -13.35
C VAL A 136 -4.68 11.50 -14.27
N LEU A 137 -5.71 10.71 -13.96
CA LEU A 137 -6.10 9.52 -14.74
C LEU A 137 -6.35 9.84 -16.22
N ASN A 138 -7.01 10.97 -16.50
CA ASN A 138 -7.32 11.43 -17.86
C ASN A 138 -6.08 11.79 -18.70
N THR A 139 -4.92 11.95 -18.05
CA THR A 139 -3.64 12.26 -18.70
C THR A 139 -2.76 11.03 -18.91
N MET A 140 -3.14 9.89 -18.33
CA MET A 140 -2.35 8.67 -18.35
C MET A 140 -2.56 7.83 -19.61
N THR A 141 -1.55 7.05 -19.95
CA THR A 141 -1.64 5.95 -20.92
C THR A 141 -2.35 4.74 -20.28
N ASP A 142 -2.64 3.71 -21.06
CA ASP A 142 -3.18 2.46 -20.49
C ASP A 142 -2.20 1.77 -19.53
N ALA A 143 -0.89 1.85 -19.80
CA ALA A 143 0.15 1.34 -18.89
C ALA A 143 0.18 2.11 -17.57
N GLY A 144 0.05 3.45 -17.62
CA GLY A 144 -0.04 4.28 -16.42
C GLY A 144 -1.28 3.97 -15.59
N LYS A 145 -2.43 3.80 -16.25
CA LYS A 145 -3.69 3.40 -15.58
C LYS A 145 -3.54 2.04 -14.90
N GLY A 146 -2.71 1.13 -15.42
CA GLY A 146 -2.53 -0.21 -14.84
C GLY A 146 -1.82 -0.27 -13.48
N VAL A 147 -1.14 0.80 -13.03
CA VAL A 147 -0.43 0.86 -11.73
C VAL A 147 0.46 -0.35 -11.42
N ALA A 148 1.10 -0.91 -12.45
CA ALA A 148 1.82 -2.19 -12.37
C ALA A 148 2.89 -2.25 -11.25
N ASP A 149 3.60 -1.14 -11.01
CA ASP A 149 4.70 -1.03 -10.04
C ASP A 149 4.23 -0.85 -8.58
N THR A 150 3.00 -1.27 -8.26
CA THR A 150 2.43 -1.27 -6.91
C THR A 150 3.01 -2.41 -6.08
N ASP A 151 3.20 -2.16 -4.79
CA ASP A 151 3.60 -3.19 -3.82
C ASP A 151 2.38 -4.02 -3.43
N TRP A 152 1.94 -4.87 -4.36
CA TRP A 152 0.68 -5.59 -4.29
C TRP A 152 0.55 -6.45 -3.04
N TYR A 153 -0.65 -6.51 -2.48
CA TYR A 153 -1.04 -7.37 -1.34
C TYR A 153 -0.28 -7.18 -0.03
N LEU A 154 0.63 -6.19 0.10
CA LEU A 154 1.37 -5.96 1.35
C LEU A 154 0.44 -5.82 2.57
N ARG A 155 -0.72 -5.17 2.42
CA ARG A 155 -1.68 -5.04 3.53
C ARG A 155 -2.31 -6.35 3.99
N ILE A 156 -2.47 -7.30 3.07
CA ILE A 156 -2.98 -8.64 3.39
C ILE A 156 -1.85 -9.43 4.06
N LEU A 157 -0.65 -9.39 3.47
CA LEU A 157 0.52 -10.11 3.97
C LEU A 157 0.91 -9.68 5.39
N TYR A 158 0.83 -8.40 5.69
CA TYR A 158 1.19 -7.82 6.98
C TYR A 158 0.01 -7.67 7.94
N ASP A 159 -1.19 -8.21 7.68
CA ASP A 159 -2.36 -7.94 8.53
C ASP A 159 -2.15 -8.35 10.00
N PHE A 160 -1.26 -9.31 10.25
CA PHE A 160 -0.81 -9.70 11.59
C PHE A 160 -0.21 -8.54 12.41
N MET A 161 0.24 -7.45 11.77
CA MET A 161 0.80 -6.29 12.46
C MET A 161 -0.15 -5.67 13.48
N ARG A 162 -1.47 -5.83 13.28
CA ARG A 162 -2.50 -5.40 14.23
C ARG A 162 -2.46 -6.22 15.52
N GLU A 163 -2.36 -7.54 15.39
CA GLU A 163 -2.21 -8.46 16.52
C GLU A 163 -0.91 -8.18 17.27
N GLU A 164 0.15 -7.84 16.53
CA GLU A 164 1.45 -7.47 17.08
C GLU A 164 1.47 -6.06 17.69
N GLY A 165 0.37 -5.30 17.63
CA GLY A 165 0.21 -3.97 18.22
C GLY A 165 1.02 -2.86 17.56
N CYS A 166 1.45 -3.03 16.30
CA CYS A 166 2.26 -2.03 15.62
C CYS A 166 1.43 -0.83 15.17
N TYR A 167 2.06 0.34 15.10
CA TYR A 167 1.53 1.45 14.31
C TYR A 167 1.75 1.13 12.83
N PHE A 168 0.85 1.57 11.96
CA PHE A 168 1.12 1.45 10.52
C PHE A 168 0.44 2.54 9.68
N ILE A 169 1.09 2.89 8.58
CA ILE A 169 0.64 3.91 7.63
C ILE A 169 0.72 3.41 6.19
N THR A 170 -0.37 3.62 5.45
CA THR A 170 -0.47 3.28 4.02
C THR A 170 -1.07 4.42 3.20
N PRO A 171 -0.55 4.70 2.00
CA PRO A 171 -1.15 5.67 1.10
C PRO A 171 -2.47 5.18 0.52
N LYS A 172 -3.29 6.10 0.05
CA LYS A 172 -4.43 5.81 -0.83
C LYS A 172 -4.00 5.85 -2.30
N TYR A 173 -3.16 6.83 -2.65
CA TYR A 173 -2.75 7.10 -4.03
C TYR A 173 -1.60 6.21 -4.51
N SER A 174 -1.62 5.92 -5.80
CA SER A 174 -0.53 5.19 -6.47
C SER A 174 0.76 6.00 -6.49
N ARG A 175 1.89 5.29 -6.42
CA ARG A 175 3.23 5.88 -6.62
C ARG A 175 3.39 6.56 -7.97
N TYR A 176 2.57 6.22 -8.97
CA TYR A 176 2.57 6.92 -10.27
C TYR A 176 2.01 8.33 -10.18
N VAL A 177 1.15 8.61 -9.18
CA VAL A 177 0.71 9.96 -8.86
C VAL A 177 1.87 10.70 -8.19
N ILE A 178 2.40 10.17 -7.09
CA ILE A 178 3.58 10.71 -6.41
C ILE A 178 4.23 9.60 -5.57
N ASP A 179 5.55 9.43 -5.72
CA ASP A 179 6.33 8.43 -5.00
C ASP A 179 6.74 8.98 -3.63
N LEU A 180 6.07 8.49 -2.57
CA LEU A 180 6.30 8.89 -1.19
C LEU A 180 7.66 8.45 -0.63
N ASN A 181 8.41 7.62 -1.35
CA ASN A 181 9.76 7.20 -0.99
C ASN A 181 10.83 7.91 -1.84
N ARG A 182 10.49 9.07 -2.41
CA ARG A 182 11.38 10.03 -3.05
C ARG A 182 11.34 11.39 -2.33
N PRO A 183 12.47 12.13 -2.33
CA PRO A 183 12.50 13.45 -1.72
C PRO A 183 11.66 14.45 -2.52
N ALA A 184 10.99 15.36 -1.82
CA ALA A 184 10.13 16.38 -2.43
C ALA A 184 10.90 17.35 -3.36
N ASP A 185 12.21 17.53 -3.13
CA ASP A 185 13.08 18.37 -3.96
C ASP A 185 13.59 17.66 -5.24
N GLY A 186 13.23 16.38 -5.43
CA GLY A 186 13.66 15.58 -6.58
C GLY A 186 15.12 15.12 -6.53
N ALA A 187 15.82 15.26 -5.39
CA ALA A 187 17.19 14.79 -5.24
C ALA A 187 17.34 13.29 -5.59
N VAL A 188 18.38 12.96 -6.35
CA VAL A 188 18.67 11.59 -6.77
C VAL A 188 19.26 10.82 -5.59
N LEU A 189 18.64 9.68 -5.25
CA LEU A 189 19.09 8.83 -4.14
C LEU A 189 20.28 7.93 -4.51
N TYR A 190 20.34 7.46 -5.76
CA TYR A 190 21.40 6.56 -6.23
C TYR A 190 22.14 7.14 -7.44
N PRO A 191 23.15 7.99 -7.23
CA PRO A 191 23.92 8.58 -8.33
C PRO A 191 24.51 7.52 -9.27
N GLY A 192 24.31 7.70 -10.58
CA GLY A 192 24.79 6.78 -11.61
C GLY A 192 23.90 5.56 -11.87
N ALA A 193 22.84 5.34 -11.09
CA ALA A 193 21.83 4.32 -11.34
C ALA A 193 20.63 4.87 -12.14
N ASN A 194 19.83 3.98 -12.73
CA ASN A 194 18.51 4.34 -13.25
C ASN A 194 17.58 4.58 -12.05
N ASN A 195 17.13 5.83 -11.85
CA ASN A 195 16.27 6.22 -10.74
C ASN A 195 14.86 6.50 -11.27
N THR A 196 13.86 6.33 -10.40
CA THR A 196 12.52 6.90 -10.62
C THR A 196 12.44 8.28 -9.99
N GLU A 197 11.65 9.15 -10.62
CA GLU A 197 11.38 10.51 -10.16
C GLU A 197 10.33 10.55 -9.04
N LEU A 198 10.16 11.72 -8.40
CA LEU A 198 9.08 11.97 -7.44
C LEU A 198 7.69 11.76 -8.04
N CYS A 199 7.50 12.13 -9.31
CA CYS A 199 6.31 11.78 -10.09
C CYS A 199 6.79 10.95 -11.30
N PRO A 200 6.82 9.61 -11.20
CA PRO A 200 7.43 8.75 -12.20
C PRO A 200 6.80 8.94 -13.59
N THR A 201 7.62 9.03 -14.63
CA THR A 201 7.14 9.20 -16.02
C THR A 201 7.07 7.90 -16.82
N SER A 202 7.71 6.85 -16.32
CA SER A 202 7.75 5.51 -16.92
C SER A 202 7.66 4.40 -15.87
N THR A 203 7.00 3.31 -16.25
CA THR A 203 6.91 2.08 -15.44
C THR A 203 8.27 1.40 -15.32
N PHE A 204 8.39 0.39 -14.46
CA PHE A 204 9.59 -0.43 -14.37
C PHE A 204 9.89 -1.20 -15.67
N ALA A 205 8.90 -1.40 -16.54
CA ALA A 205 9.03 -2.00 -17.87
C ALA A 205 9.35 -0.98 -18.99
N PHE A 206 9.67 0.28 -18.65
CA PHE A 206 9.92 1.39 -19.59
C PHE A 206 8.69 1.83 -20.41
N GLU A 207 7.49 1.44 -20.02
CA GLU A 207 6.27 1.95 -20.63
C GLU A 207 5.98 3.36 -20.10
N ARG A 208 5.49 4.24 -20.96
CA ARG A 208 5.15 5.61 -20.55
C ARG A 208 3.93 5.60 -19.63
N ILE A 209 3.99 6.32 -18.51
CA ILE A 209 2.84 6.47 -17.60
C ILE A 209 1.88 7.54 -18.12
N TYR A 210 2.41 8.63 -18.67
CA TYR A 210 1.65 9.78 -19.15
C TYR A 210 1.68 9.91 -20.68
N GLN A 211 0.57 10.42 -21.23
CA GLN A 211 0.53 10.92 -22.61
C GLN A 211 1.50 12.11 -22.74
N ASP A 212 1.94 12.43 -23.97
CA ASP A 212 2.93 13.51 -24.19
C ASP A 212 2.52 14.84 -23.56
N SER A 213 1.27 15.26 -23.77
CA SER A 213 0.72 16.50 -23.20
C SER A 213 0.30 16.38 -21.73
N GLY A 214 0.41 15.19 -21.14
CA GLY A 214 -0.10 14.84 -19.82
C GLY A 214 0.96 14.66 -18.74
N SER A 215 2.23 14.88 -19.08
CA SER A 215 3.35 14.67 -18.14
C SER A 215 3.30 15.68 -16.98
N PRO A 216 3.70 15.29 -15.75
CA PRO A 216 3.67 16.19 -14.59
C PRO A 216 4.47 17.48 -14.82
N THR A 217 3.79 18.62 -14.68
CA THR A 217 4.42 19.95 -14.64
C THR A 217 4.89 20.27 -13.23
N GLU A 218 5.81 21.23 -13.08
CA GLU A 218 6.26 21.72 -11.76
C GLU A 218 5.09 22.14 -10.86
N GLU A 219 4.10 22.86 -11.42
CA GLU A 219 2.89 23.25 -10.70
C GLU A 219 2.10 22.03 -10.21
N SER A 220 1.93 21.02 -11.06
CA SER A 220 1.21 19.80 -10.69
C SER A 220 1.97 18.97 -9.66
N ILE A 221 3.31 18.95 -9.71
CA ILE A 221 4.16 18.27 -8.74
C ILE A 221 4.04 18.96 -7.38
N ASN A 222 4.14 20.30 -7.34
CA ASN A 222 3.99 21.06 -6.10
C ASN A 222 2.60 20.84 -5.47
N SER A 223 1.54 20.81 -6.27
CA SER A 223 0.20 20.50 -5.79
C SER A 223 0.11 19.09 -5.17
N ARG A 224 0.74 18.07 -5.79
CA ARG A 224 0.81 16.70 -5.24
C ARG A 224 1.66 16.65 -3.97
N ILE A 225 2.73 17.43 -3.90
CA ILE A 225 3.55 17.53 -2.69
C ILE A 225 2.70 18.04 -1.54
N ASP A 226 1.98 19.12 -1.73
CA ASP A 226 1.19 19.73 -0.65
C ASP A 226 -0.04 18.89 -0.27
N ALA A 227 -0.69 18.24 -1.24
CA ALA A 227 -1.91 17.47 -1.01
C ALA A 227 -1.68 16.02 -0.55
N ILE A 228 -0.56 15.39 -0.93
CA ILE A 228 -0.30 13.96 -0.69
C ILE A 228 0.98 13.75 0.11
N TRP A 229 2.12 14.21 -0.42
CA TRP A 229 3.43 13.90 0.13
C TRP A 229 3.60 14.49 1.54
N ARG A 230 3.34 15.79 1.69
CA ARG A 230 3.54 16.52 2.94
C ARG A 230 2.68 15.97 4.07
N PRO A 231 1.36 15.72 3.90
CA PRO A 231 0.55 15.08 4.94
C PRO A 231 1.05 13.69 5.34
N TYR A 232 1.45 12.85 4.37
CA TYR A 232 1.99 11.52 4.66
C TYR A 232 3.26 11.59 5.51
N HIS A 233 4.19 12.47 5.12
CA HIS A 233 5.47 12.64 5.80
C HIS A 233 5.33 13.32 7.17
N GLN A 234 4.38 14.24 7.33
CA GLN A 234 4.04 14.81 8.63
C GLN A 234 3.51 13.73 9.58
N ALA A 235 2.61 12.87 9.10
CA ALA A 235 2.06 11.78 9.89
C ALA A 235 3.13 10.78 10.36
N ILE A 236 4.11 10.45 9.51
CA ILE A 236 5.26 9.63 9.92
C ILE A 236 6.07 10.33 11.02
N ALA A 237 6.42 11.60 10.82
CA ALA A 237 7.24 12.34 11.78
C ALA A 237 6.56 12.40 13.17
N GLU A 238 5.29 12.83 13.20
CA GLU A 238 4.50 12.96 14.42
C GLU A 238 4.32 11.61 15.12
N THR A 239 4.08 10.53 14.36
CA THR A 239 3.92 9.19 14.94
C THR A 239 5.22 8.67 15.54
N LEU A 240 6.37 8.89 14.88
CA LEU A 240 7.67 8.49 15.43
C LEU A 240 8.01 9.26 16.72
N ASP A 241 7.71 10.56 16.74
CA ASP A 241 7.92 11.39 17.93
C ASP A 241 6.99 10.97 19.08
N GLU A 242 5.72 10.64 18.79
CA GLU A 242 4.77 10.06 19.76
C GLU A 242 5.29 8.73 20.33
N ILE A 243 5.71 7.80 19.47
CA ILE A 243 6.27 6.51 19.90
C ILE A 243 7.49 6.74 20.80
N LYS A 244 8.44 7.57 20.37
CA LYS A 244 9.63 7.88 21.16
C LYS A 244 9.29 8.51 22.51
N GLN A 245 8.28 9.37 22.58
CA GLN A 245 7.86 9.97 23.84
C GLN A 245 7.33 8.92 24.83
N ILE A 246 6.64 7.88 24.33
CA ILE A 246 6.06 6.81 25.16
C ILE A 246 7.11 5.77 25.56
N TYR A 247 7.96 5.35 24.62
CA TYR A 247 8.84 4.19 24.77
C TYR A 247 10.32 4.55 24.86
N GLY A 248 10.71 5.82 24.77
CA GLY A 248 12.10 6.31 24.78
C GLY A 248 12.90 6.06 23.49
N GLY A 249 12.32 5.33 22.54
CA GLY A 249 12.87 5.08 21.20
C GLY A 249 11.78 4.55 20.25
N ALA A 250 12.10 4.46 18.97
CA ALA A 250 11.20 3.96 17.94
C ALA A 250 11.96 3.22 16.84
N VAL A 251 11.32 2.20 16.25
CA VAL A 251 11.77 1.59 14.99
C VAL A 251 10.74 1.84 13.90
N LEU A 252 11.18 2.38 12.76
CA LEU A 252 10.42 2.41 11.52
C LEU A 252 10.81 1.21 10.66
N LEU A 253 9.85 0.34 10.33
CA LEU A 253 10.00 -0.65 9.27
C LEU A 253 9.38 -0.09 7.98
N GLU A 254 10.21 0.23 7.00
CA GLU A 254 9.76 0.60 5.65
C GLU A 254 9.56 -0.70 4.85
N ALA A 255 8.30 -1.14 4.76
CA ALA A 255 7.92 -2.40 4.15
C ALA A 255 7.56 -2.21 2.68
N HIS A 256 8.29 -2.93 1.82
CA HIS A 256 8.19 -2.88 0.38
C HIS A 256 8.10 -4.26 -0.26
N SER A 257 7.66 -4.29 -1.51
CA SER A 257 7.83 -5.46 -2.35
C SER A 257 7.96 -5.15 -3.83
N ILE A 258 8.72 -6.00 -4.51
CA ILE A 258 9.01 -5.86 -5.94
C ILE A 258 9.06 -7.21 -6.63
N ALA A 259 8.77 -7.22 -7.94
CA ALA A 259 8.96 -8.40 -8.76
C ALA A 259 10.40 -8.94 -8.64
N SER A 260 10.54 -10.26 -8.62
CA SER A 260 11.81 -10.97 -8.44
C SER A 260 12.83 -10.67 -9.53
N GLN A 261 12.39 -10.17 -10.69
CA GLN A 261 13.22 -9.74 -11.80
C GLN A 261 12.74 -8.38 -12.30
N VAL A 262 13.59 -7.36 -12.20
CA VAL A 262 13.33 -6.02 -12.74
C VAL A 262 14.52 -5.55 -13.57
N PRO A 263 14.57 -5.95 -14.86
CA PRO A 263 15.72 -5.69 -15.73
C PRO A 263 16.11 -4.22 -15.89
N ARG A 264 15.16 -3.29 -15.67
CA ARG A 264 15.43 -1.85 -15.68
C ARG A 264 16.50 -1.43 -14.67
N PHE A 265 16.52 -2.08 -13.51
CA PHE A 265 17.41 -1.69 -12.40
C PHE A 265 18.49 -2.75 -12.14
N PHE A 266 18.21 -4.02 -12.46
CA PHE A 266 18.94 -5.13 -11.89
C PHE A 266 19.07 -6.32 -12.85
N ASP A 267 20.26 -6.92 -12.92
CA ASP A 267 20.49 -8.17 -13.64
C ASP A 267 20.02 -9.39 -12.83
N GLY A 268 19.35 -10.34 -13.48
CA GLY A 268 18.97 -11.61 -12.89
C GLY A 268 17.91 -11.51 -11.78
N THR A 269 17.80 -12.58 -10.99
CA THR A 269 16.80 -12.70 -9.91
C THR A 269 17.32 -12.07 -8.61
N LEU A 270 16.48 -11.25 -7.99
CA LEU A 270 16.73 -10.65 -6.68
C LEU A 270 16.64 -11.70 -5.56
N PRO A 271 17.42 -11.53 -4.47
CA PRO A 271 17.17 -12.21 -3.22
C PRO A 271 15.74 -11.99 -2.71
N ASP A 272 15.26 -12.90 -1.87
CA ASP A 272 13.88 -12.87 -1.35
C ASP A 272 13.70 -11.74 -0.32
N PHE A 273 14.65 -11.59 0.61
CA PHE A 273 14.69 -10.53 1.62
C PHE A 273 15.85 -9.58 1.35
N ASN A 274 15.55 -8.35 0.95
CA ASN A 274 16.58 -7.32 0.72
C ASN A 274 16.42 -6.22 1.76
N PHE A 275 17.29 -6.23 2.77
CA PHE A 275 17.30 -5.22 3.81
C PHE A 275 18.11 -4.00 3.39
N GLY A 276 17.64 -2.81 3.77
CA GLY A 276 18.35 -1.54 3.57
C GLY A 276 18.43 -0.74 4.86
N THR A 277 19.65 -0.44 5.31
CA THR A 277 19.93 0.32 6.54
C THR A 277 20.70 1.61 6.25
N ASN A 278 20.66 2.08 5.00
CA ASN A 278 21.50 3.16 4.49
C ASN A 278 22.98 2.95 4.81
N GLU A 279 23.47 1.73 4.56
CA GLU A 279 24.84 1.33 4.91
C GLU A 279 25.13 1.52 6.41
N GLY A 280 24.16 1.15 7.25
CA GLY A 280 24.22 1.28 8.71
C GLY A 280 23.96 2.69 9.26
N LYS A 281 23.67 3.69 8.41
CA LYS A 281 23.46 5.09 8.86
C LYS A 281 22.05 5.38 9.36
N SER A 282 21.07 4.54 9.00
CA SER A 282 19.66 4.80 9.36
C SER A 282 19.22 4.12 10.65
N CYS A 283 20.07 3.29 11.25
CA CYS A 283 19.78 2.56 12.48
C CYS A 283 21.01 2.49 13.41
N SER A 284 20.81 2.09 14.66
CA SER A 284 21.93 1.82 15.56
C SER A 284 22.76 0.62 15.09
N ASN A 285 24.03 0.53 15.51
CA ASN A 285 24.89 -0.63 15.24
C ASN A 285 24.28 -1.93 15.79
N SER A 286 23.59 -1.87 16.93
CA SER A 286 22.92 -3.04 17.52
C SER A 286 21.74 -3.51 16.68
N LEU A 287 20.96 -2.60 16.09
CA LEU A 287 19.89 -2.99 15.18
C LEU A 287 20.43 -3.50 13.84
N ALA A 288 21.46 -2.86 13.28
CA ALA A 288 22.12 -3.35 12.06
C ALA A 288 22.60 -4.80 12.24
N LYS A 289 23.24 -5.09 13.38
CA LYS A 289 23.66 -6.45 13.72
C LYS A 289 22.50 -7.43 13.86
N LEU A 290 21.38 -7.01 14.46
CA LEU A 290 20.17 -7.84 14.54
C LEU A 290 19.67 -8.22 13.14
N ILE A 291 19.65 -7.27 12.20
CA ILE A 291 19.25 -7.54 10.81
C ILE A 291 20.25 -8.46 10.08
N GLU A 292 21.55 -8.25 10.29
CA GLU A 292 22.61 -9.12 9.76
C GLU A 292 22.45 -10.56 10.25
N GLU A 293 22.13 -10.76 11.53
CA GLU A 293 21.94 -12.08 12.18
C GLU A 293 20.52 -12.63 12.04
N PHE A 294 19.57 -11.86 11.47
CA PHE A 294 18.17 -12.29 11.34
C PHE A 294 18.02 -13.50 10.42
N GLU A 295 17.53 -14.62 10.95
CA GLU A 295 17.30 -15.84 10.19
C GLU A 295 15.99 -15.75 9.39
N THR A 296 16.07 -16.09 8.10
CA THR A 296 14.96 -16.02 7.14
C THR A 296 14.39 -17.39 6.80
N ASP A 297 14.57 -18.40 7.65
CA ASP A 297 13.99 -19.75 7.52
C ASP A 297 14.06 -20.35 6.09
N GLY A 298 15.24 -20.20 5.45
CA GLY A 298 15.52 -20.76 4.12
C GLY A 298 15.26 -19.83 2.93
N TYR A 299 14.68 -18.64 3.14
CA TYR A 299 14.62 -17.60 2.11
C TYR A 299 15.99 -16.92 1.95
N SER A 300 16.33 -16.53 0.72
CA SER A 300 17.59 -15.82 0.46
C SER A 300 17.55 -14.40 1.03
N LYS A 301 18.66 -13.95 1.64
CA LYS A 301 18.77 -12.64 2.30
C LYS A 301 19.99 -11.87 1.81
N VAL A 302 19.85 -10.55 1.67
CA VAL A 302 20.96 -9.62 1.50
C VAL A 302 20.70 -8.34 2.30
N GLU A 303 21.75 -7.67 2.77
CA GLU A 303 21.67 -6.34 3.38
C GLU A 303 22.47 -5.34 2.55
N ASN A 304 21.91 -4.14 2.33
CA ASN A 304 22.52 -3.02 1.62
C ASN A 304 23.09 -3.40 0.24
N GLY A 305 22.52 -4.42 -0.40
CA GLY A 305 22.86 -4.82 -1.75
C GLY A 305 22.31 -3.83 -2.76
N ARG A 306 21.27 -4.25 -3.47
CA ARG A 306 20.59 -3.43 -4.48
C ARG A 306 19.69 -2.36 -3.88
N PHE A 307 19.08 -2.66 -2.73
CA PHE A 307 18.22 -1.76 -1.98
C PHE A 307 18.97 -1.35 -0.71
N LYS A 308 19.27 -0.06 -0.57
CA LYS A 308 20.01 0.48 0.60
C LYS A 308 19.13 1.34 1.50
N GLY A 309 17.82 1.45 1.29
CA GLY A 309 16.98 2.44 1.95
C GLY A 309 16.61 3.61 1.04
N GLY A 310 15.32 3.85 0.87
CA GLY A 310 14.76 4.99 0.14
C GLY A 310 14.83 6.31 0.92
N TYR A 311 14.03 7.29 0.50
CA TYR A 311 13.96 8.59 1.19
C TYR A 311 13.48 8.42 2.63
N ILE A 312 12.43 7.62 2.87
CA ILE A 312 11.84 7.42 4.20
C ILE A 312 12.87 6.83 5.16
N THR A 313 13.53 5.72 4.79
CA THR A 313 14.61 5.15 5.57
C THR A 313 15.70 6.17 5.89
N ARG A 314 16.18 6.92 4.89
CA ARG A 314 17.28 7.89 5.08
C ARG A 314 16.89 9.08 5.95
N HIS A 315 15.70 9.63 5.73
CA HIS A 315 15.25 10.88 6.34
C HIS A 315 14.82 10.70 7.80
N TYR A 316 14.13 9.58 8.10
CA TYR A 316 13.63 9.33 9.45
C TYR A 316 14.60 8.53 10.33
N GLY A 317 15.65 7.94 9.74
CA GLY A 317 16.77 7.34 10.47
C GLY A 317 17.54 8.37 11.26
N ARG A 318 17.29 8.44 12.57
CA ARG A 318 17.98 9.31 13.53
C ARG A 318 18.47 8.47 14.72
N PRO A 319 19.44 7.56 14.51
CA PRO A 319 19.86 6.62 15.55
C PRO A 319 20.44 7.32 16.79
N ASP A 320 21.10 8.47 16.63
CA ASP A 320 21.57 9.31 17.74
C ASP A 320 20.43 9.88 18.60
N GLU A 321 19.20 9.86 18.07
CA GLU A 321 17.98 10.26 18.73
C GLU A 321 17.09 9.06 19.11
N ASN A 322 17.62 7.84 19.15
CA ASN A 322 16.90 6.58 19.41
C ASN A 322 15.76 6.29 18.42
N ILE A 323 15.85 6.79 17.19
CA ILE A 323 14.91 6.45 16.11
C ILE A 323 15.69 5.72 15.03
N SER A 324 15.47 4.42 14.92
CA SER A 324 16.10 3.59 13.88
C SER A 324 15.11 3.28 12.77
N THR A 325 15.59 3.18 11.54
CA THR A 325 14.77 2.81 10.38
C THR A 325 15.46 1.71 9.57
N VAL A 326 14.67 0.76 9.10
CA VAL A 326 15.12 -0.35 8.26
C VAL A 326 14.12 -0.50 7.12
N GLN A 327 14.62 -0.56 5.88
CA GLN A 327 13.83 -0.99 4.72
C GLN A 327 13.88 -2.51 4.60
N LEU A 328 12.74 -3.13 4.31
CA LEU A 328 12.66 -4.49 3.79
C LEU A 328 11.97 -4.45 2.43
N GLU A 329 12.72 -4.75 1.39
CA GLU A 329 12.21 -5.03 0.06
C GLU A 329 12.05 -6.54 -0.12
N LEU A 330 10.81 -7.02 -0.06
CA LEU A 330 10.46 -8.44 -0.19
C LEU A 330 10.18 -8.80 -1.65
N SER A 331 10.78 -9.88 -2.16
CA SER A 331 10.42 -10.36 -3.49
C SER A 331 8.95 -10.81 -3.53
N GLN A 332 8.19 -10.31 -4.50
CA GLN A 332 6.77 -10.64 -4.68
C GLN A 332 6.54 -12.15 -4.86
N ARG A 333 7.51 -12.86 -5.44
CA ARG A 333 7.48 -14.33 -5.56
C ARG A 333 7.30 -15.07 -4.23
N CYS A 334 7.59 -14.44 -3.08
CA CYS A 334 7.46 -15.00 -1.74
C CYS A 334 6.01 -15.09 -1.26
N TYR A 335 5.07 -14.41 -1.91
CA TYR A 335 3.68 -14.38 -1.47
C TYR A 335 2.65 -14.27 -2.61
N MET A 336 3.10 -14.13 -3.85
CA MET A 336 2.24 -14.12 -5.03
C MET A 336 2.83 -14.89 -6.22
N ASP A 337 2.01 -15.09 -7.24
CA ASP A 337 2.45 -15.49 -8.58
C ASP A 337 2.64 -14.22 -9.42
N GLU A 338 3.88 -13.96 -9.82
CA GLU A 338 4.26 -12.75 -10.54
C GLU A 338 3.80 -12.75 -12.00
N ASN A 339 3.51 -13.92 -12.58
CA ASN A 339 3.03 -14.00 -13.97
C ASN A 339 1.54 -13.67 -14.06
N SER A 340 0.74 -14.21 -13.13
CA SER A 340 -0.71 -13.95 -13.08
C SER A 340 -1.08 -12.76 -12.20
N LEU A 341 -0.09 -12.15 -11.52
CA LEU A 341 -0.28 -11.06 -10.54
C LEU A 341 -1.25 -11.41 -9.40
N SER A 342 -1.45 -12.70 -9.14
CA SER A 342 -2.42 -13.19 -8.14
C SER A 342 -1.74 -13.51 -6.82
N PHE A 343 -2.37 -13.11 -5.72
CA PHE A 343 -1.96 -13.52 -4.38
C PHE A 343 -1.89 -15.06 -4.26
N ASN A 344 -0.85 -15.56 -3.60
CA ASN A 344 -0.65 -16.99 -3.38
C ASN A 344 -0.62 -17.26 -1.87
N SER A 345 -1.75 -17.73 -1.35
CA SER A 345 -1.94 -17.95 0.09
C SER A 345 -0.98 -18.97 0.69
N GLU A 346 -0.57 -20.00 -0.06
CA GLU A 346 0.39 -21.00 0.43
C GLU A 346 1.76 -20.36 0.69
N LYS A 347 2.27 -19.62 -0.30
CA LYS A 347 3.53 -18.88 -0.19
C LYS A 347 3.45 -17.81 0.90
N ALA A 348 2.36 -17.03 0.90
CA ALA A 348 2.13 -15.99 1.90
C ALA A 348 2.12 -16.57 3.33
N ASN A 349 1.41 -17.69 3.55
CA ASN A 349 1.40 -18.39 4.83
C ASN A 349 2.77 -18.92 5.23
N ALA A 350 3.60 -19.32 4.26
CA ALA A 350 4.96 -19.79 4.52
C ALA A 350 5.92 -18.65 4.92
N VAL A 351 5.80 -17.46 4.32
CA VAL A 351 6.69 -16.32 4.64
C VAL A 351 6.21 -15.49 5.84
N THR A 352 4.90 -15.50 6.13
CA THR A 352 4.30 -14.70 7.22
C THR A 352 4.94 -14.91 8.60
N PRO A 353 5.23 -16.16 9.05
CA PRO A 353 5.91 -16.38 10.33
C PRO A 353 7.28 -15.69 10.42
N VAL A 354 8.03 -15.65 9.31
CA VAL A 354 9.34 -14.97 9.24
C VAL A 354 9.15 -13.46 9.39
N LEU A 355 8.21 -12.86 8.65
CA LEU A 355 7.89 -11.43 8.76
C LEU A 355 7.39 -11.06 10.16
N ARG A 356 6.58 -11.92 10.79
CA ARG A 356 6.11 -11.74 12.16
C ARG A 356 7.27 -11.79 13.15
N ASN A 357 8.17 -12.76 13.01
CA ASN A 357 9.37 -12.87 13.85
C ASN A 357 10.25 -11.63 13.74
N LEU A 358 10.46 -11.08 12.53
CA LEU A 358 11.17 -9.82 12.35
C LEU A 358 10.53 -8.71 13.20
N ILE A 359 9.22 -8.49 13.07
CA ILE A 359 8.50 -7.46 13.83
C ILE A 359 8.62 -7.68 15.34
N VAL A 360 8.52 -8.93 15.81
CA VAL A 360 8.72 -9.26 17.23
C VAL A 360 10.11 -8.83 17.70
N GLN A 361 11.16 -9.17 16.96
CA GLN A 361 12.53 -8.78 17.30
C GLN A 361 12.75 -7.27 17.27
N LEU A 362 12.13 -6.55 16.32
CA LEU A 362 12.19 -5.07 16.28
C LEU A 362 11.53 -4.43 17.52
N LYS A 363 10.41 -5.01 18.00
CA LYS A 363 9.76 -4.54 19.24
C LYS A 363 10.64 -4.79 20.46
N GLU A 364 11.17 -6.01 20.58
CA GLU A 364 12.04 -6.39 21.69
C GLU A 364 13.32 -5.56 21.71
N PHE A 365 13.88 -5.24 20.54
CA PHE A 365 15.04 -4.37 20.40
C PHE A 365 14.83 -3.02 21.09
N VAL A 366 13.69 -2.34 20.88
CA VAL A 366 13.46 -1.04 21.52
C VAL A 366 13.30 -1.19 23.03
N ASN A 367 12.54 -2.21 23.48
CA ASN A 367 12.27 -2.42 24.90
C ASN A 367 13.51 -2.77 25.74
N LEU A 368 14.58 -3.27 25.12
CA LEU A 368 15.84 -3.64 25.80
C LEU A 368 16.90 -2.54 25.81
N ASN A 369 16.78 -1.54 24.94
CA ASN A 369 17.80 -0.50 24.72
C ASN A 369 17.37 0.90 25.20
N VAL A 370 16.23 0.99 25.88
CA VAL A 370 15.74 2.15 26.62
C VAL A 370 15.66 1.76 28.10
#